data_AF-A0A6N7Q081-F1
#
_entry.id   AF-A0A6N7Q081-F1
#
_cell.length_a   1.000
_cell.length_b   1.000
_cell.length_c   1.000
_cell.angle_alpha   90.00
_cell.angle_beta   90.00
_cell.angle_gamma   90.00
#
_symmetry.space_group_name_H-M   'P 1'
#
loop_
_entity.id
_entity.type
_entity.pdbx_description
1 polymer ?
#
loop_
_entity_poly.entity_id
_entity_poly.type
_entity_poly.pdbx_seq_one_letter_code
_entity_poly.pdbx_strand_id
1 'polypeptide(L)'
;MANARTRAGSNLLLDEYWEAGDDRFVDEVLSLTAGKKLKALADRWFKDGRPFARRTLVAYIADGCDRPHHRPLVKALFKLAEKARDDELVGHFMVAFDRLVERKLVEKSRYDWSSRQSSKVRVLVGTGKHPTRYWGRNDTSPHFSKATRNYLRRRVLRYFRDIGRKDPVRYGKAIRKALVLYRDDHLDKPERLLDAWSLLHVLYHGSPAIDRQADGIRVAKDHSLAELEPAPLWPEAWTGCFEEVLALVTTAKSRTVRAFAVAWLKANYTRELGTLTMARLRPLIASPNEEVQIFAADLLRTAEGISSLTVAEWLELLQIDNPTALGFLCEAIKKHVTPARLTLEQCVDLACSPIAPVAELGLDWAMSKKTAGIKSIEAILKLATARAPRAREAAAKWVVSTLSTAKEARMTHVRDLVDARYEDVRREALQLFERDVRFKDDPALWSALAESPYDDVRAFLLAHLVQREKALGPATLERIWATTILAVHRGSKQKRTALGQIASRIVEHPNEAEPLVGLLGYALRSVRPPERRAALAAVSRAAFQAPALRSAIGRKLPELSLFQEERA
;
A
#
# COMPACT_ATOMS: atom_id res chain seq x y z
N MET A 1 25.26 -9.88 -1.26
CA MET A 1 26.60 -10.27 -1.77
C MET A 1 27.61 -9.20 -1.37
N ALA A 2 27.99 -9.16 -0.10
CA ALA A 2 28.99 -8.23 0.43
C ALA A 2 30.07 -9.06 1.13
N ASN A 3 31.34 -8.70 0.89
CA ASN A 3 32.59 -9.34 1.34
C ASN A 3 33.25 -10.40 0.44
N ALA A 4 33.15 -10.26 -0.89
CA ALA A 4 34.23 -10.75 -1.74
C ALA A 4 35.36 -9.70 -1.70
N ARG A 5 36.54 -10.07 -1.17
CA ARG A 5 37.77 -9.27 -1.34
C ARG A 5 37.89 -8.89 -2.82
N THR A 6 37.94 -7.60 -3.13
CA THR A 6 38.11 -7.07 -4.48
C THR A 6 39.48 -7.49 -5.03
N ARG A 7 39.53 -8.71 -5.58
CA ARG A 7 40.69 -9.20 -6.33
C ARG A 7 40.88 -8.26 -7.51
N ALA A 8 42.08 -7.69 -7.65
CA ALA A 8 42.43 -6.91 -8.83
C ALA A 8 42.38 -7.83 -10.06
N GLY A 9 41.81 -7.34 -11.15
CA GLY A 9 41.69 -8.11 -12.38
C GLY A 9 43.06 -8.54 -12.94
N SER A 10 43.13 -9.74 -13.47
CA SER A 10 44.25 -10.37 -14.16
C SER A 10 44.09 -10.28 -15.67
N ASN A 11 45.11 -9.74 -16.34
CA ASN A 11 45.15 -9.72 -17.81
C ASN A 11 45.10 -11.13 -18.42
N LEU A 12 45.68 -12.12 -17.73
CA LEU A 12 45.71 -13.50 -18.20
C LEU A 12 44.31 -14.13 -18.17
N LEU A 13 43.60 -13.97 -17.03
CA LEU A 13 42.24 -14.50 -16.88
C LEU A 13 41.27 -13.80 -17.83
N LEU A 14 41.46 -12.50 -18.09
CA LEU A 14 40.67 -11.77 -19.07
C LEU A 14 40.75 -12.40 -20.46
N ASP A 15 41.98 -12.69 -20.92
CA ASP A 15 42.20 -13.30 -22.23
C ASP A 15 41.67 -14.75 -22.26
N GLU A 16 41.90 -15.53 -21.20
CA GLU A 16 41.39 -16.90 -21.06
C GLU A 16 39.85 -16.97 -21.10
N TYR A 17 39.16 -16.16 -20.30
CA TYR A 17 37.70 -16.09 -20.29
C TYR A 17 37.14 -15.60 -21.62
N TRP A 18 37.85 -14.72 -22.32
CA TRP A 18 37.45 -14.29 -23.65
C TRP A 18 37.53 -15.42 -24.68
N GLU A 19 38.65 -16.15 -24.72
CA GLU A 19 38.82 -17.25 -25.68
C GLU A 19 37.79 -18.36 -25.40
N ALA A 20 37.57 -18.69 -24.13
CA ALA A 20 36.59 -19.68 -23.69
C ALA A 20 35.12 -19.25 -23.87
N GLY A 21 34.84 -17.95 -24.03
CA GLY A 21 33.46 -17.44 -24.05
C GLY A 21 32.76 -17.56 -22.70
N ASP A 22 33.50 -17.38 -21.61
CA ASP A 22 33.08 -17.60 -20.24
C ASP A 22 32.38 -16.36 -19.66
N ASP A 23 31.21 -16.54 -19.02
CA ASP A 23 30.41 -15.44 -18.46
C ASP A 23 31.15 -14.63 -17.37
N ARG A 24 32.19 -15.20 -16.74
CA ARG A 24 33.08 -14.49 -15.79
C ARG A 24 33.90 -13.38 -16.44
N PHE A 25 33.97 -13.33 -17.77
CA PHE A 25 34.68 -12.31 -18.52
C PHE A 25 34.28 -10.88 -18.14
N VAL A 26 32.98 -10.60 -17.95
CA VAL A 26 32.54 -9.24 -17.60
C VAL A 26 33.03 -8.85 -16.22
N ASP A 27 32.94 -9.74 -15.24
CA ASP A 27 33.42 -9.49 -13.88
C ASP A 27 34.93 -9.19 -13.90
N GLU A 28 35.68 -9.95 -14.71
CA GLU A 28 37.10 -9.73 -14.91
C GLU A 28 37.39 -8.36 -15.54
N VAL A 29 36.66 -7.98 -16.60
CA VAL A 29 36.72 -6.64 -17.20
C VAL A 29 36.47 -5.56 -16.14
N LEU A 30 35.39 -5.69 -15.36
CA LEU A 30 34.94 -4.70 -14.36
C LEU A 30 35.90 -4.55 -13.17
N SER A 31 36.78 -5.52 -12.94
CA SER A 31 37.81 -5.50 -11.90
C SER A 31 39.17 -4.99 -12.37
N LEU A 32 39.36 -4.82 -13.69
CA LEU A 32 40.65 -4.51 -14.29
C LEU A 32 40.94 -3.00 -14.30
N THR A 33 42.12 -2.60 -13.80
CA THR A 33 42.55 -1.19 -13.77
C THR A 33 43.50 -0.82 -14.93
N ALA A 34 43.85 -1.79 -15.78
CA ALA A 34 44.78 -1.64 -16.90
C ALA A 34 44.14 -0.92 -18.11
N GLY A 35 43.92 0.40 -18.01
CA GLY A 35 43.19 1.19 -19.01
C GLY A 35 43.71 1.10 -20.46
N LYS A 36 45.01 0.86 -20.68
CA LYS A 36 45.58 0.62 -22.03
C LYS A 36 45.12 -0.73 -22.61
N LYS A 37 45.17 -1.81 -21.81
CA LYS A 37 44.68 -3.15 -22.18
C LYS A 37 43.17 -3.11 -22.46
N LEU A 38 42.41 -2.46 -21.57
CA LEU A 38 40.98 -2.24 -21.77
C LEU A 38 40.68 -1.51 -23.09
N LYS A 39 41.45 -0.46 -23.43
CA LYS A 39 41.27 0.21 -24.73
C LYS A 39 41.53 -0.72 -25.92
N ALA A 40 42.59 -1.53 -25.86
CA ALA A 40 42.95 -2.45 -26.94
C ALA A 40 41.92 -3.56 -27.15
N LEU A 41 41.23 -3.99 -26.08
CA LEU A 41 40.15 -4.96 -26.13
C LEU A 41 38.94 -4.47 -26.95
N ALA A 42 38.69 -3.16 -27.01
CA ALA A 42 37.44 -2.59 -27.54
C ALA A 42 37.11 -3.03 -28.98
N ASP A 43 38.08 -2.99 -29.88
CA ASP A 43 37.87 -3.31 -31.30
C ASP A 43 37.61 -4.81 -31.50
N ARG A 44 38.43 -5.65 -30.85
CA ARG A 44 38.25 -7.11 -30.84
C ARG A 44 36.91 -7.49 -30.23
N TRP A 45 36.53 -6.88 -29.11
CA TRP A 45 35.27 -7.17 -28.44
C TRP A 45 34.06 -6.78 -29.30
N PHE A 46 34.09 -5.59 -29.88
CA PHE A 46 32.98 -5.09 -30.70
C PHE A 46 32.78 -5.90 -31.99
N LYS A 47 33.86 -6.35 -32.63
CA LYS A 47 33.80 -7.06 -33.92
C LYS A 47 33.52 -8.56 -33.80
N ASP A 48 33.57 -9.11 -32.59
CA ASP A 48 33.35 -10.52 -32.37
C ASP A 48 31.87 -10.87 -32.57
N GLY A 49 31.60 -11.76 -33.52
CA GLY A 49 30.25 -12.16 -33.90
C GLY A 49 29.60 -13.20 -32.98
N ARG A 50 30.31 -13.72 -31.97
CA ARG A 50 29.77 -14.72 -31.05
C ARG A 50 28.65 -14.09 -30.20
N PRO A 51 27.54 -14.79 -29.93
CA PRO A 51 26.48 -14.30 -29.04
C PRO A 51 26.99 -13.90 -27.65
N PHE A 52 28.01 -14.60 -27.16
CA PHE A 52 28.74 -14.27 -25.93
C PHE A 52 29.26 -12.82 -25.92
N ALA A 53 29.97 -12.39 -26.97
CA ALA A 53 30.58 -11.08 -27.04
C ALA A 53 29.52 -9.96 -27.00
N ARG A 54 28.40 -10.16 -27.70
CA ARG A 54 27.27 -9.23 -27.68
C ARG A 54 26.64 -9.11 -26.30
N ARG A 55 26.32 -10.24 -25.66
CA ARG A 55 25.70 -10.26 -24.32
C ARG A 55 26.59 -9.59 -23.29
N THR A 56 27.87 -9.94 -23.28
CA THR A 56 28.84 -9.38 -22.32
C THR A 56 29.07 -7.89 -22.55
N LEU A 57 29.08 -7.42 -23.80
CA LEU A 57 29.19 -5.99 -24.11
C LEU A 57 27.99 -5.20 -23.57
N VAL A 58 26.78 -5.73 -23.77
CA VAL A 58 25.55 -5.15 -23.21
C VAL A 58 25.60 -5.12 -21.68
N ALA A 59 26.03 -6.22 -21.05
CA ALA A 59 26.17 -6.30 -19.59
C ALA A 59 27.18 -5.28 -19.04
N TYR A 60 28.32 -5.12 -19.71
CA TYR A 60 29.33 -4.11 -19.36
C TYR A 60 28.78 -2.68 -19.45
N ILE A 61 28.00 -2.35 -20.49
CA ILE A 61 27.41 -1.02 -20.62
C ILE A 61 26.35 -0.80 -19.54
N ALA A 62 25.54 -1.82 -19.22
CA ALA A 62 24.50 -1.76 -18.20
C ALA A 62 25.03 -1.49 -16.78
N ASP A 63 26.28 -1.89 -16.47
CA ASP A 63 26.98 -1.55 -15.22
C ASP A 63 27.12 -0.03 -15.01
N GLY A 64 27.10 0.76 -16.09
CA GLY A 64 26.95 2.22 -16.04
C GLY A 64 28.13 3.02 -16.61
N CYS A 65 29.14 2.37 -17.18
CA CYS A 65 30.25 3.02 -17.89
C CYS A 65 31.08 4.01 -17.06
N ASP A 66 31.10 3.95 -15.72
CA ASP A 66 31.79 4.97 -14.89
C ASP A 66 32.95 4.48 -14.02
N ARG A 67 33.37 3.22 -14.22
CA ARG A 67 34.45 2.64 -13.43
C ARG A 67 35.79 3.37 -13.63
N PRO A 68 36.61 3.51 -12.57
CA PRO A 68 37.95 4.09 -12.69
C PRO A 68 38.77 3.33 -13.75
N HIS A 69 39.57 4.02 -14.58
CA HIS A 69 40.39 3.44 -15.66
C HIS A 69 39.65 2.95 -16.91
N HIS A 70 38.32 2.82 -16.89
CA HIS A 70 37.54 2.33 -18.04
C HIS A 70 37.24 3.39 -19.12
N ARG A 71 37.52 4.67 -18.85
CA ARG A 71 37.25 5.78 -19.79
C ARG A 71 37.71 5.51 -21.24
N PRO A 72 38.93 4.99 -21.51
CA PRO A 72 39.38 4.70 -22.86
C PRO A 72 38.55 3.61 -23.57
N LEU A 73 38.15 2.56 -22.84
CA LEU A 73 37.30 1.47 -23.36
C LEU A 73 35.91 1.99 -23.71
N VAL A 74 35.23 2.69 -22.79
CA VAL A 74 33.90 3.28 -23.02
C VAL A 74 33.90 4.18 -24.25
N LYS A 75 34.89 5.08 -24.38
CA LYS A 75 35.01 5.97 -25.55
C LYS A 75 35.22 5.21 -26.86
N ALA A 76 36.02 4.13 -26.83
CA ALA A 76 36.31 3.33 -28.01
C ALA A 76 35.06 2.54 -28.46
N LEU A 77 34.42 1.82 -27.53
CA LEU A 77 33.18 1.06 -27.80
C LEU A 77 32.06 1.97 -28.30
N PHE A 78 31.84 3.11 -27.66
CA PHE A 78 30.80 4.04 -28.09
C PHE A 78 31.07 4.59 -29.50
N LYS A 79 32.32 4.94 -29.82
CA LYS A 79 32.70 5.40 -31.16
C LYS A 79 32.51 4.29 -32.22
N LEU A 80 32.79 3.04 -31.87
CA LEU A 80 32.58 1.89 -32.76
C LEU A 80 31.08 1.68 -33.02
N ALA A 81 30.26 1.71 -31.97
CA ALA A 81 28.79 1.61 -32.09
C ALA A 81 28.20 2.74 -32.97
N GLU A 82 28.61 4.00 -32.74
CA GLU A 82 28.19 5.12 -33.59
C GLU A 82 28.60 4.92 -35.06
N LYS A 83 29.84 4.49 -35.32
CA LYS A 83 30.37 4.28 -36.68
C LYS A 83 29.63 3.14 -37.39
N ALA A 84 29.35 2.06 -36.67
CA ALA A 84 28.60 0.91 -37.18
C ALA A 84 27.10 1.18 -37.32
N ARG A 85 26.61 2.33 -36.81
CA ARG A 85 25.18 2.66 -36.73
C ARG A 85 24.38 1.60 -35.95
N ASP A 86 24.98 1.08 -34.87
CA ASP A 86 24.39 0.06 -34.02
C ASP A 86 23.41 0.70 -33.02
N ASP A 87 22.15 0.81 -33.46
CA ASP A 87 21.10 1.50 -32.72
C ASP A 87 20.83 0.89 -31.34
N GLU A 88 20.99 -0.43 -31.21
CA GLU A 88 20.79 -1.14 -29.94
C GLU A 88 21.89 -0.76 -28.94
N LEU A 89 23.18 -0.86 -29.30
CA LEU A 89 24.26 -0.47 -28.39
C LEU A 89 24.23 1.01 -28.06
N VAL A 90 23.92 1.88 -29.03
CA VAL A 90 23.79 3.31 -28.76
C VAL A 90 22.60 3.57 -27.80
N GLY A 91 21.54 2.77 -27.87
CA GLY A 91 20.44 2.76 -26.89
C GLY A 91 20.91 2.36 -25.49
N HIS A 92 21.74 1.33 -25.35
CA HIS A 92 22.36 0.97 -24.06
C HIS A 92 23.25 2.10 -23.52
N PHE A 93 24.06 2.74 -24.37
CA PHE A 93 24.87 3.90 -23.98
C PHE A 93 24.01 5.10 -23.59
N MET A 94 22.83 5.30 -24.20
CA MET A 94 21.88 6.34 -23.82
C MET A 94 21.52 6.24 -22.34
N VAL A 95 21.08 5.06 -21.92
CA VAL A 95 20.65 4.82 -20.53
C VAL A 95 21.83 4.89 -19.57
N ALA A 96 22.98 4.34 -19.94
CA ALA A 96 24.18 4.42 -19.12
C ALA A 96 24.66 5.87 -18.93
N PHE A 97 24.68 6.68 -20.00
CA PHE A 97 25.16 8.05 -19.94
C PHE A 97 24.22 9.02 -19.23
N ASP A 98 22.92 8.77 -19.28
CA ASP A 98 21.92 9.50 -18.50
C ASP A 98 22.13 9.31 -16.99
N ARG A 99 22.70 8.17 -16.57
CA ARG A 99 23.04 7.88 -15.16
C ARG A 99 24.38 8.45 -14.70
N LEU A 100 25.22 8.95 -15.62
CA LEU A 100 26.55 9.44 -15.26
C LEU A 100 26.50 10.76 -14.47
N VAL A 101 25.51 11.61 -14.69
CA VAL A 101 25.43 12.90 -14.00
C VAL A 101 24.61 12.72 -12.74
N GLU A 102 25.22 12.97 -11.58
CA GLU A 102 24.53 12.98 -10.30
C GLU A 102 24.49 14.42 -9.75
N ARG A 103 23.28 14.98 -9.70
CA ARG A 103 22.95 16.17 -8.91
C ARG A 103 22.13 15.75 -7.70
N LYS A 104 22.13 16.60 -6.67
CA LYS A 104 21.28 16.50 -5.49
C LYS A 104 20.47 17.78 -5.33
N LEU A 105 19.24 17.66 -4.86
CA LEU A 105 18.41 18.80 -4.52
C LEU A 105 18.84 19.35 -3.14
N VAL A 106 19.22 20.62 -3.08
CA VAL A 106 19.68 21.29 -1.85
C VAL A 106 18.91 22.59 -1.66
N GLU A 107 18.49 22.87 -0.44
CA GLU A 107 17.92 24.16 -0.07
C GLU A 107 19.04 25.22 0.02
N LYS A 108 18.89 26.31 -0.71
CA LYS A 108 19.77 27.49 -0.64
C LYS A 108 18.94 28.73 -0.35
N SER A 109 19.48 29.61 0.50
CA SER A 109 18.94 30.95 0.64
C SER A 109 19.31 31.77 -0.60
N ARG A 110 18.31 32.34 -1.26
CA ARG A 110 18.47 33.30 -2.35
C ARG A 110 18.00 34.66 -1.85
N TYR A 111 18.94 35.60 -1.75
CA TYR A 111 18.63 36.99 -1.48
C TYR A 111 18.14 37.65 -2.76
N ASP A 112 16.95 38.24 -2.71
CA ASP A 112 16.43 39.09 -3.76
C ASP A 112 16.72 40.55 -3.40
N TRP A 113 17.62 41.17 -4.17
CA TRP A 113 18.07 42.55 -3.96
C TRP A 113 16.96 43.58 -4.20
N SER A 114 15.95 43.24 -5.00
CA SER A 114 14.85 44.15 -5.31
C SER A 114 13.85 44.26 -4.15
N SER A 115 13.50 43.12 -3.55
CA SER A 115 12.59 43.04 -2.40
C SER A 115 13.31 43.09 -1.04
N ARG A 116 14.66 43.02 -1.03
CA ARG A 116 15.52 42.89 0.15
C ARG A 116 15.18 41.69 1.05
N GLN A 117 14.54 40.66 0.49
CA GLN A 117 14.11 39.47 1.22
C GLN A 117 14.95 38.26 0.86
N SER A 118 15.15 37.38 1.84
CA SER A 118 15.74 36.05 1.61
C SER A 118 14.61 35.04 1.44
N SER A 119 14.63 34.30 0.33
CA SER A 119 13.75 33.15 0.12
C SER A 119 14.55 31.86 0.09
N LYS A 120 14.01 30.80 0.68
CA LYS A 120 14.58 29.46 0.60
C LYS A 120 14.15 28.83 -0.71
N VAL A 121 15.10 28.55 -1.59
CA VAL A 121 14.86 27.90 -2.89
C VAL A 121 15.57 26.56 -2.95
N ARG A 122 14.90 25.54 -3.49
CA ARG A 122 15.53 24.24 -3.74
C ARG A 122 16.23 24.29 -5.10
N VAL A 123 17.53 24.01 -5.12
CA VAL A 123 18.36 24.05 -6.34
C VAL A 123 19.12 22.73 -6.51
N LEU A 124 19.32 22.35 -7.77
CA LEU A 124 20.13 21.18 -8.11
C LEU A 124 21.62 21.54 -8.06
N VAL A 125 22.38 20.83 -7.23
CA VAL A 125 23.83 21.00 -7.07
C VAL A 125 24.52 19.68 -7.40
N GLY A 126 25.66 19.72 -8.09
CA GLY A 126 26.46 18.51 -8.32
C GLY A 126 26.92 17.89 -7.01
N THR A 127 27.02 16.56 -6.94
CA THR A 127 27.39 15.84 -5.70
C THR A 127 28.84 16.05 -5.26
N GLY A 128 29.69 16.66 -6.09
CA GLY A 128 31.11 16.89 -5.79
C GLY A 128 31.99 15.63 -5.91
N LYS A 129 31.40 14.46 -6.14
CA LYS A 129 32.11 13.17 -6.32
C LYS A 129 33.06 13.16 -7.52
N HIS A 130 32.88 14.08 -8.46
CA HIS A 130 33.69 14.14 -9.68
C HIS A 130 34.20 15.55 -9.91
N PRO A 131 35.50 15.70 -10.25
CA PRO A 131 36.06 17.01 -10.51
C PRO A 131 35.43 17.65 -11.75
N THR A 132 35.20 18.96 -11.66
CA THR A 132 34.63 19.78 -12.74
C THR A 132 35.52 19.72 -13.99
N ARG A 133 36.84 19.84 -13.78
CA ARG A 133 37.91 19.67 -14.78
C ARG A 133 39.14 19.06 -14.08
N TYR A 134 39.96 18.33 -14.83
CA TYR A 134 41.26 17.86 -14.37
C TYR A 134 42.32 18.89 -14.76
N TRP A 135 43.04 19.43 -13.77
CA TRP A 135 44.23 20.24 -13.98
C TRP A 135 45.45 19.30 -13.80
N GLY A 136 45.88 18.64 -14.88
CA GLY A 136 46.97 17.65 -14.88
C GLY A 136 46.58 16.23 -15.31
N ARG A 137 47.55 15.30 -15.31
CA ARG A 137 47.31 13.86 -15.56
C ARG A 137 46.63 13.26 -14.32
N ASN A 138 45.37 12.87 -14.43
CA ASN A 138 44.71 12.04 -13.42
C ASN A 138 45.04 10.58 -13.69
N ASP A 139 46.00 10.03 -12.96
CA ASP A 139 46.62 8.73 -13.20
C ASP A 139 46.21 7.66 -12.16
N THR A 140 45.93 8.04 -10.91
CA THR A 140 45.65 7.07 -9.83
C THR A 140 44.27 6.41 -9.91
N SER A 141 43.21 7.11 -10.33
CA SER A 141 41.85 6.55 -10.53
C SER A 141 41.01 7.42 -11.47
N PRO A 142 41.24 7.36 -12.80
CA PRO A 142 40.62 8.26 -13.75
C PRO A 142 39.15 7.93 -14.02
N HIS A 143 38.26 8.73 -13.43
CA HIS A 143 36.86 8.84 -13.81
C HIS A 143 36.63 9.83 -14.95
N PHE A 144 35.41 9.86 -15.48
CA PHE A 144 34.96 10.95 -16.34
C PHE A 144 34.78 12.25 -15.55
N SER A 145 35.34 13.35 -16.08
CA SER A 145 35.02 14.70 -15.58
C SER A 145 33.55 15.05 -15.86
N LYS A 146 32.98 15.98 -15.09
CA LYS A 146 31.60 16.47 -15.31
C LYS A 146 31.38 16.93 -16.76
N ALA A 147 32.34 17.66 -17.33
CA ALA A 147 32.28 18.11 -18.72
C ALA A 147 32.22 16.94 -19.72
N THR A 148 32.97 15.86 -19.48
CA THR A 148 32.96 14.70 -20.36
C THR A 148 31.65 13.93 -20.27
N ARG A 149 31.08 13.77 -19.07
CA ARG A 149 29.76 13.14 -18.88
C ARG A 149 28.67 13.91 -19.64
N ASN A 150 28.65 15.24 -19.48
CA ASN A 150 27.74 16.12 -20.22
C ASN A 150 27.96 16.08 -21.74
N TYR A 151 29.19 15.84 -22.19
CA TYR A 151 29.48 15.66 -23.61
C TYR A 151 28.92 14.32 -24.13
N LEU A 152 29.12 13.23 -23.40
CA LEU A 152 28.67 11.89 -23.77
C LEU A 152 27.14 11.81 -23.90
N ARG A 153 26.39 12.28 -22.88
CA ARG A 153 24.91 12.32 -22.96
C ARG A 153 24.40 13.11 -24.17
N ARG A 154 25.01 14.29 -24.43
CA ARG A 154 24.65 15.11 -25.60
C ARG A 154 25.03 14.45 -26.92
N ARG A 155 26.11 13.68 -26.95
CA ARG A 155 26.58 12.99 -28.14
C ARG A 155 25.66 11.83 -28.53
N VAL A 156 25.22 11.02 -27.57
CA VAL A 156 24.19 9.99 -27.82
C VAL A 156 22.90 10.63 -28.30
N LEU A 157 22.43 11.71 -27.65
CA LEU A 157 21.22 12.39 -28.13
C LEU A 157 21.39 12.93 -29.56
N ARG A 158 22.57 13.46 -29.92
CA ARG A 158 22.82 13.91 -31.30
C ARG A 158 22.71 12.76 -32.30
N TYR A 159 23.25 11.58 -31.99
CA TYR A 159 23.11 10.40 -32.83
C TYR A 159 21.64 10.11 -33.14
N PHE A 160 20.79 10.00 -32.10
CA PHE A 160 19.37 9.73 -32.30
C PHE A 160 18.62 10.89 -32.96
N ARG A 161 18.97 12.14 -32.67
CA ARG A 161 18.39 13.30 -33.35
C ARG A 161 18.70 13.30 -34.84
N ASP A 162 19.91 12.88 -35.23
CA ASP A 162 20.33 12.81 -36.62
C ASP A 162 19.66 11.65 -37.36
N ILE A 163 19.36 10.54 -36.67
CA ILE A 163 18.48 9.48 -37.21
C ILE A 163 17.07 10.02 -37.39
N GLY A 164 16.44 10.56 -36.35
CA GLY A 164 15.05 10.99 -36.42
C GLY A 164 14.78 12.08 -37.47
N ARG A 165 15.76 12.97 -37.72
CA ARG A 165 15.67 13.95 -38.82
C ARG A 165 15.63 13.29 -40.20
N LYS A 166 16.32 12.16 -40.39
CA LYS A 166 16.48 11.49 -41.70
C LYS A 166 15.47 10.36 -41.91
N ASP A 167 15.17 9.64 -40.84
CA ASP A 167 14.36 8.43 -40.82
C ASP A 167 13.64 8.32 -39.45
N PRO A 168 12.47 8.97 -39.30
CA PRO A 168 11.67 8.92 -38.08
C PRO A 168 11.25 7.50 -37.70
N VAL A 169 11.03 6.62 -38.68
CA VAL A 169 10.59 5.23 -38.45
C VAL A 169 11.71 4.42 -37.79
N ARG A 170 12.94 4.49 -38.33
CA ARG A 170 14.10 3.87 -37.71
C ARG A 170 14.39 4.43 -36.33
N TYR A 171 14.30 5.75 -36.16
CA TYR A 171 14.42 6.39 -34.86
C TYR A 171 13.41 5.83 -33.86
N GLY A 172 12.12 5.74 -34.23
CA GLY A 172 11.07 5.21 -33.37
C GLY A 172 11.35 3.79 -32.93
N LYS A 173 11.73 2.90 -33.86
CA LYS A 173 12.12 1.51 -33.55
C LYS A 173 13.29 1.44 -32.56
N ALA A 174 14.33 2.24 -32.79
CA ALA A 174 15.51 2.27 -31.93
C ALA A 174 15.21 2.81 -30.53
N ILE A 175 14.48 3.91 -30.45
CA ILE A 175 14.14 4.57 -29.19
C ILE A 175 13.23 3.71 -28.34
N ARG A 176 12.19 3.09 -28.89
CA ARG A 176 11.31 2.21 -28.10
C ARG A 176 12.09 1.06 -27.47
N LYS A 177 13.05 0.47 -28.19
CA LYS A 177 13.97 -0.54 -27.62
C LYS A 177 14.83 0.03 -26.49
N ALA A 178 15.37 1.23 -26.66
CA ALA A 178 16.18 1.89 -25.63
C ALA A 178 15.37 2.26 -24.37
N LEU A 179 14.10 2.65 -24.52
CA LEU A 179 13.24 3.04 -23.40
C LEU A 179 12.95 1.89 -22.42
N VAL A 180 12.86 0.65 -22.92
CA VAL A 180 12.68 -0.56 -22.08
C VAL A 180 13.85 -0.78 -21.12
N LEU A 181 15.03 -0.21 -21.42
CA LEU A 181 16.23 -0.35 -20.59
C LEU A 181 16.22 0.55 -19.35
N TYR A 182 15.38 1.59 -19.29
CA TYR A 182 15.23 2.40 -18.08
C TYR A 182 14.48 1.62 -17.00
N ARG A 183 14.94 1.78 -15.75
CA ARG A 183 14.40 1.13 -14.56
C ARG A 183 13.95 2.19 -13.56
N ASP A 184 13.06 1.82 -12.66
CA ASP A 184 12.58 2.73 -11.61
C ASP A 184 13.70 3.27 -10.73
N ASP A 185 14.69 2.48 -10.35
CA ASP A 185 15.85 2.95 -9.55
C ASP A 185 16.75 3.94 -10.29
N HIS A 186 16.65 4.03 -11.62
CA HIS A 186 17.35 5.05 -12.40
C HIS A 186 16.67 6.42 -12.27
N LEU A 187 15.37 6.48 -11.91
CA LEU A 187 14.51 7.67 -12.02
C LEU A 187 13.63 7.89 -10.77
N ASP A 188 13.89 7.16 -9.68
CA ASP A 188 13.16 7.16 -8.41
C ASP A 188 13.13 8.53 -7.68
N LYS A 189 13.96 9.48 -8.12
CA LYS A 189 14.07 10.82 -7.55
C LYS A 189 13.91 11.90 -8.62
N PRO A 190 13.29 13.04 -8.28
CA PRO A 190 13.16 14.19 -9.19
C PRO A 190 14.49 14.64 -9.81
N GLU A 191 15.57 14.69 -9.04
CA GLU A 191 16.89 15.07 -9.54
C GLU A 191 17.46 14.07 -10.56
N ARG A 192 17.21 12.77 -10.37
CA ARG A 192 17.66 11.70 -11.28
C ARG A 192 16.89 11.73 -12.58
N LEU A 193 15.58 11.97 -12.52
CA LEU A 193 14.77 12.21 -13.71
C LEU A 193 15.29 13.43 -14.49
N LEU A 194 15.59 14.54 -13.80
CA LEU A 194 16.15 15.74 -14.43
C LEU A 194 17.59 15.56 -14.95
N ASP A 195 18.33 14.57 -14.44
CA ASP A 195 19.65 14.17 -14.92
C ASP A 195 19.59 13.25 -16.15
N ALA A 196 18.47 12.56 -16.37
CA ALA A 196 18.21 11.71 -17.53
C ALA A 196 17.96 12.55 -18.80
N TRP A 197 19.03 13.20 -19.26
CA TRP A 197 19.05 14.16 -20.37
C TRP A 197 18.43 13.60 -21.64
N SER A 198 18.87 12.41 -22.05
CA SER A 198 18.41 11.81 -23.31
C SER A 198 16.95 11.39 -23.19
N LEU A 199 16.55 10.78 -22.08
CA LEU A 199 15.16 10.41 -21.79
C LEU A 199 14.20 11.61 -21.88
N LEU A 200 14.50 12.69 -21.16
CA LEU A 200 13.64 13.88 -21.13
C LEU A 200 13.58 14.60 -22.48
N HIS A 201 14.65 14.54 -23.27
CA HIS A 201 14.60 15.00 -24.65
C HIS A 201 13.75 14.10 -25.53
N VAL A 202 13.88 12.78 -25.40
CA VAL A 202 13.15 11.82 -26.24
C VAL A 202 11.64 11.90 -25.98
N LEU A 203 11.22 11.95 -24.72
CA LEU A 203 9.81 11.86 -24.32
C LEU A 203 9.11 13.22 -24.18
N TYR A 204 9.83 14.26 -23.76
CA TYR A 204 9.21 15.51 -23.31
C TYR A 204 9.80 16.74 -23.98
N HIS A 205 10.47 16.61 -25.14
CA HIS A 205 11.14 17.71 -25.86
C HIS A 205 10.34 19.02 -25.92
N GLY A 206 9.07 18.95 -26.29
CA GLY A 206 8.20 20.11 -26.45
C GLY A 206 7.51 20.58 -25.16
N SER A 207 7.74 19.90 -24.02
CA SER A 207 7.05 20.23 -22.78
C SER A 207 7.50 21.59 -22.22
N PRO A 208 6.55 22.48 -21.84
CA PRO A 208 6.84 23.77 -21.23
C PRO A 208 7.29 23.65 -19.76
N ALA A 209 6.98 22.52 -19.11
CA ALA A 209 7.29 22.30 -17.69
C ALA A 209 8.80 22.16 -17.39
N ILE A 210 9.65 22.06 -18.42
CA ILE A 210 11.10 21.89 -18.27
C ILE A 210 11.91 22.87 -19.09
N ASP A 211 12.88 23.49 -18.42
CA ASP A 211 13.88 24.37 -19.02
C ASP A 211 15.18 23.59 -19.31
N ARG A 212 15.69 23.76 -20.53
CA ARG A 212 16.84 23.02 -21.06
C ARG A 212 18.03 23.94 -21.20
N GLN A 213 18.95 23.82 -20.26
CA GLN A 213 20.17 24.61 -20.24
C GLN A 213 21.36 23.77 -20.71
N ALA A 214 22.45 24.44 -21.10
CA ALA A 214 23.67 23.76 -21.57
C ALA A 214 24.30 22.85 -20.50
N ASP A 215 24.06 23.15 -19.22
CA ASP A 215 24.59 22.41 -18.06
C ASP A 215 23.63 21.33 -17.53
N GLY A 216 22.35 21.33 -17.93
CA GLY A 216 21.36 20.31 -17.55
C GLY A 216 19.92 20.76 -17.72
N ILE A 217 18.98 19.89 -17.35
CA ILE A 217 17.55 20.18 -17.36
C ILE A 217 17.10 20.63 -15.96
N ARG A 218 16.15 21.56 -15.91
CA ARG A 218 15.52 22.09 -14.70
C ARG A 218 14.00 22.13 -14.91
N VAL A 219 13.25 22.18 -13.83
CA VAL A 219 11.82 22.53 -13.91
C VAL A 219 11.72 24.01 -14.30
N ALA A 220 10.84 24.33 -15.24
CA ALA A 220 10.58 25.70 -15.65
C ALA A 220 9.99 26.51 -14.48
N LYS A 221 10.12 27.84 -14.55
CA LYS A 221 9.58 28.73 -13.51
C LYS A 221 8.06 28.53 -13.42
N ASP A 222 7.53 28.44 -12.21
CA ASP A 222 6.10 28.31 -11.92
C ASP A 222 5.43 27.02 -12.43
N HIS A 223 6.25 26.01 -12.79
CA HIS A 223 5.81 24.68 -13.22
C HIS A 223 6.24 23.59 -12.23
N SER A 224 5.67 22.40 -12.39
CA SER A 224 6.02 21.18 -11.65
C SER A 224 6.28 19.98 -12.57
N LEU A 225 7.01 18.97 -12.07
CA LEU A 225 7.20 17.71 -12.82
C LEU A 225 5.91 16.91 -13.00
N ALA A 226 4.85 17.19 -12.23
CA ALA A 226 3.55 16.55 -12.37
C ALA A 226 2.82 16.99 -13.66
N GLU A 227 3.21 18.13 -14.23
CA GLU A 227 2.67 18.68 -15.48
C GLU A 227 3.39 18.15 -16.74
N LEU A 228 4.27 17.15 -16.60
CA LEU A 228 4.96 16.54 -17.74
C LEU A 228 3.98 15.74 -18.62
N GLU A 229 3.49 16.39 -19.66
CA GLU A 229 2.71 15.73 -20.71
C GLU A 229 3.60 15.24 -21.87
N PRO A 230 3.24 14.11 -22.52
CA PRO A 230 3.96 13.60 -23.68
C PRO A 230 4.17 14.64 -24.79
N ALA A 231 5.42 14.95 -25.10
CA ALA A 231 5.79 15.91 -26.14
C ALA A 231 7.12 15.48 -26.78
N PRO A 232 7.14 14.31 -27.47
CA PRO A 232 8.38 13.68 -27.90
C PRO A 232 9.15 14.51 -28.93
N LEU A 233 10.47 14.26 -29.03
CA LEU A 233 11.36 14.98 -29.95
C LEU A 233 10.94 14.89 -31.42
N TRP A 234 10.40 13.74 -31.83
CA TRP A 234 9.91 13.48 -33.19
C TRP A 234 8.53 12.82 -33.08
N PRO A 235 7.44 13.58 -33.02
CA PRO A 235 6.08 13.05 -32.88
C PRO A 235 5.71 12.01 -33.96
N GLU A 236 6.19 12.19 -35.18
CA GLU A 236 5.92 11.33 -36.34
C GLU A 236 6.41 9.89 -36.09
N ALA A 237 7.49 9.71 -35.33
CA ALA A 237 8.04 8.41 -34.98
C ALA A 237 7.15 7.56 -34.06
N TRP A 238 6.09 8.17 -33.53
CA TRP A 238 5.12 7.56 -32.62
C TRP A 238 3.74 7.40 -33.25
N THR A 239 3.61 7.68 -34.56
CA THR A 239 2.39 7.49 -35.34
C THR A 239 2.38 6.11 -36.00
N GLY A 240 1.19 5.49 -36.15
CA GLY A 240 1.02 4.19 -36.80
C GLY A 240 1.75 3.01 -36.12
N CYS A 241 2.15 3.14 -34.85
CA CYS A 241 2.91 2.13 -34.11
C CYS A 241 2.22 1.77 -32.77
N PHE A 242 0.90 1.63 -32.81
CA PHE A 242 0.07 1.31 -31.66
C PHE A 242 0.61 0.12 -30.86
N GLU A 243 0.90 -0.98 -31.56
CA GLU A 243 1.35 -2.24 -30.95
C GLU A 243 2.67 -2.07 -30.19
N GLU A 244 3.62 -1.34 -30.76
CA GLU A 244 4.91 -1.11 -30.12
C GLU A 244 4.82 -0.14 -28.95
N VAL A 245 3.90 0.82 -28.97
CA VAL A 245 3.66 1.71 -27.82
C VAL A 245 2.91 0.97 -26.72
N LEU A 246 1.93 0.13 -27.05
CA LEU A 246 1.26 -0.72 -26.07
C LEU A 246 2.24 -1.72 -25.43
N ALA A 247 3.16 -2.28 -26.21
CA ALA A 247 4.22 -3.13 -25.68
C ALA A 247 5.11 -2.40 -24.66
N LEU A 248 5.33 -1.08 -24.79
CA LEU A 248 6.08 -0.32 -23.78
C LEU A 248 5.37 -0.29 -22.43
N VAL A 249 4.04 -0.27 -22.40
CA VAL A 249 3.26 -0.25 -21.15
C VAL A 249 3.57 -1.48 -20.30
N THR A 250 3.79 -2.65 -20.91
CA THR A 250 4.05 -3.91 -20.21
C THR A 250 5.53 -4.22 -20.03
N THR A 251 6.37 -3.89 -21.02
CA THR A 251 7.78 -4.28 -21.03
C THR A 251 8.70 -3.29 -20.34
N ALA A 252 8.31 -2.02 -20.25
CA ALA A 252 9.17 -1.00 -19.64
C ALA A 252 9.28 -1.21 -18.12
N LYS A 253 10.52 -1.17 -17.62
CA LYS A 253 10.84 -1.32 -16.19
C LYS A 253 10.80 0.00 -15.41
N SER A 254 10.46 1.10 -16.09
CA SER A 254 10.35 2.42 -15.50
C SER A 254 8.90 2.94 -15.58
N ARG A 255 8.37 3.37 -14.44
CA ARG A 255 7.09 4.07 -14.31
C ARG A 255 7.03 5.30 -15.18
N THR A 256 8.10 6.08 -15.31
CA THR A 256 8.14 7.27 -16.18
C THR A 256 7.86 6.89 -17.64
N VAL A 257 8.49 5.81 -18.13
CA VAL A 257 8.29 5.33 -19.50
C VAL A 257 6.87 4.76 -19.68
N ARG A 258 6.37 3.97 -18.71
CA ARG A 258 5.01 3.42 -18.75
C ARG A 258 3.96 4.53 -18.72
N ALA A 259 4.10 5.52 -17.84
CA ALA A 259 3.20 6.66 -17.73
C ALA A 259 3.20 7.49 -19.03
N PHE A 260 4.37 7.74 -19.63
CA PHE A 260 4.44 8.37 -20.95
C PHE A 260 3.68 7.55 -22.00
N ALA A 261 3.91 6.24 -22.09
CA ALA A 261 3.27 5.39 -23.08
C ALA A 261 1.75 5.36 -22.90
N VAL A 262 1.26 5.24 -21.66
CA VAL A 262 -0.17 5.31 -21.33
C VAL A 262 -0.78 6.64 -21.77
N ALA A 263 -0.15 7.77 -21.40
CA ALA A 263 -0.64 9.09 -21.77
C ALA A 263 -0.64 9.29 -23.30
N TRP A 264 0.40 8.84 -23.99
CA TRP A 264 0.48 8.91 -25.45
C TRP A 264 -0.61 8.07 -26.13
N LEU A 265 -0.86 6.85 -25.66
CA LEU A 265 -1.92 5.97 -26.17
C LEU A 265 -3.30 6.61 -25.99
N LYS A 266 -3.59 7.14 -24.79
CA LYS A 266 -4.87 7.81 -24.51
C LYS A 266 -5.13 8.99 -25.45
N ALA A 267 -4.11 9.79 -25.71
CA ALA A 267 -4.22 10.99 -26.54
C ALA A 267 -4.30 10.71 -28.05
N ASN A 268 -3.60 9.68 -28.55
CA ASN A 268 -3.38 9.51 -30.00
C ASN A 268 -3.98 8.22 -30.59
N TYR A 269 -4.37 7.25 -29.76
CA TYR A 269 -4.81 5.92 -30.20
C TYR A 269 -6.16 5.53 -29.59
N THR A 270 -7.04 6.50 -29.33
CA THR A 270 -8.34 6.26 -28.69
C THR A 270 -9.21 5.26 -29.46
N ARG A 271 -9.13 5.27 -30.80
CA ARG A 271 -9.88 4.33 -31.65
C ARG A 271 -9.40 2.90 -31.46
N GLU A 272 -8.10 2.67 -31.54
CA GLU A 272 -7.47 1.36 -31.38
C GLU A 272 -7.68 0.82 -29.95
N LEU A 273 -7.56 1.69 -28.94
CA LEU A 273 -7.87 1.37 -27.56
C LEU A 273 -9.33 0.91 -27.37
N GLY A 274 -10.28 1.53 -28.07
CA GLY A 274 -11.70 1.14 -28.04
C GLY A 274 -11.99 -0.24 -28.65
N THR A 275 -11.07 -0.77 -29.45
CA THR A 275 -11.18 -2.10 -30.08
C THR A 275 -10.37 -3.18 -29.34
N LEU A 276 -9.82 -2.88 -28.17
CA LEU A 276 -9.07 -3.86 -27.40
C LEU A 276 -10.00 -4.94 -26.86
N THR A 277 -9.64 -6.19 -27.17
CA THR A 277 -10.35 -7.37 -26.68
C THR A 277 -9.93 -7.70 -25.25
N MET A 278 -10.80 -8.43 -24.53
CA MET A 278 -10.49 -8.94 -23.19
C MET A 278 -9.20 -9.77 -23.13
N ALA A 279 -8.88 -10.55 -24.19
CA ALA A 279 -7.65 -11.32 -24.26
C ALA A 279 -6.39 -10.43 -24.18
N ARG A 280 -6.45 -9.22 -24.72
CA ARG A 280 -5.36 -8.24 -24.68
C ARG A 280 -5.32 -7.44 -23.38
N LEU A 281 -6.48 -7.20 -22.75
CA LEU A 281 -6.57 -6.46 -21.50
C LEU A 281 -6.16 -7.30 -20.28
N ARG A 282 -6.42 -8.61 -20.28
CA ARG A 282 -6.08 -9.52 -19.17
C ARG A 282 -4.62 -9.40 -18.69
N PRO A 283 -3.60 -9.46 -19.57
CA PRO A 283 -2.22 -9.26 -19.15
C PRO A 283 -1.93 -7.87 -18.54
N LEU A 284 -2.66 -6.83 -18.96
CA LEU A 284 -2.50 -5.48 -18.41
C LEU A 284 -3.10 -5.37 -17.01
N ILE A 285 -4.26 -6.00 -16.78
CA ILE A 285 -4.92 -6.06 -15.45
C ILE A 285 -4.08 -6.89 -14.47
N ALA A 286 -3.46 -7.97 -14.95
CA ALA A 286 -2.57 -8.82 -14.15
C ALA A 286 -1.16 -8.22 -13.97
N SER A 287 -0.87 -7.04 -14.54
CA SER A 287 0.43 -6.38 -14.40
C SER A 287 0.72 -6.07 -12.92
N PRO A 288 1.98 -6.24 -12.45
CA PRO A 288 2.37 -5.83 -11.10
C PRO A 288 2.48 -4.31 -10.93
N ASN A 289 2.33 -3.53 -12.01
CA ASN A 289 2.52 -2.09 -11.99
C ASN A 289 1.16 -1.38 -11.87
N GLU A 290 0.98 -0.61 -10.80
CA GLU A 290 -0.29 0.04 -10.45
C GLU A 290 -0.86 0.90 -11.58
N GLU A 291 -0.04 1.71 -12.24
CA GLU A 291 -0.48 2.59 -13.33
C GLU A 291 -0.96 1.82 -14.57
N VAL A 292 -0.43 0.62 -14.79
CA VAL A 292 -0.84 -0.25 -15.89
C VAL A 292 -2.19 -0.89 -15.57
N GLN A 293 -2.40 -1.32 -14.32
CA GLN A 293 -3.68 -1.84 -13.86
C GLN A 293 -4.78 -0.79 -13.92
N ILE A 294 -4.50 0.44 -13.46
CA ILE A 294 -5.44 1.57 -13.53
C ILE A 294 -5.79 1.87 -15.00
N PHE A 295 -4.79 1.92 -15.88
CA PHE A 295 -5.01 2.10 -17.31
C PHE A 295 -5.89 1.00 -17.90
N ALA A 296 -5.58 -0.27 -17.61
CA ALA A 296 -6.34 -1.40 -18.11
C ALA A 296 -7.78 -1.42 -17.59
N ALA A 297 -7.99 -1.10 -16.30
CA ALA A 297 -9.30 -1.08 -15.68
C ALA A 297 -10.18 0.06 -16.23
N ASP A 298 -9.59 1.20 -16.57
CA ASP A 298 -10.30 2.29 -17.27
C ASP A 298 -10.76 1.86 -18.67
N LEU A 299 -9.92 1.15 -19.41
CA LEU A 299 -10.25 0.63 -20.75
C LEU A 299 -11.37 -0.40 -20.76
N LEU A 300 -11.59 -1.12 -19.66
CA LEU A 300 -12.70 -2.08 -19.55
C LEU A 300 -14.07 -1.43 -19.78
N ARG A 301 -14.22 -0.14 -19.48
CA ARG A 301 -15.50 0.58 -19.68
C ARG A 301 -15.99 0.53 -21.12
N THR A 302 -15.08 0.37 -22.08
CA THR A 302 -15.33 0.37 -23.53
C THR A 302 -14.84 -0.90 -24.23
N ALA A 303 -14.35 -1.90 -23.49
CA ALA A 303 -13.73 -3.08 -24.09
C ALA A 303 -14.71 -3.98 -24.84
N GLU A 304 -14.29 -4.49 -26.00
CA GLU A 304 -15.09 -5.43 -26.78
C GLU A 304 -15.11 -6.82 -26.10
N GLY A 305 -16.28 -7.45 -26.03
CA GLY A 305 -16.47 -8.77 -25.41
C GLY A 305 -16.54 -8.75 -23.88
N ILE A 306 -16.54 -7.58 -23.24
CA ILE A 306 -16.67 -7.50 -21.77
C ILE A 306 -18.02 -8.03 -21.27
N SER A 307 -19.08 -7.88 -22.06
CA SER A 307 -20.41 -8.40 -21.76
C SER A 307 -20.49 -9.93 -21.82
N SER A 308 -19.59 -10.60 -22.55
CA SER A 308 -19.55 -12.06 -22.66
C SER A 308 -18.81 -12.76 -21.53
N LEU A 309 -18.17 -12.01 -20.62
CA LEU A 309 -17.48 -12.60 -19.48
C LEU A 309 -18.45 -13.38 -18.58
N THR A 310 -18.00 -14.56 -18.15
CA THR A 310 -18.67 -15.37 -17.14
C THR A 310 -18.57 -14.72 -15.77
N VAL A 311 -19.44 -15.12 -14.84
CA VAL A 311 -19.38 -14.62 -13.46
C VAL A 311 -18.05 -14.99 -12.80
N ALA A 312 -17.52 -16.19 -13.06
CA ALA A 312 -16.24 -16.62 -12.51
C ALA A 312 -15.09 -15.71 -12.96
N GLU A 313 -15.06 -15.33 -14.24
CA GLU A 313 -14.05 -14.40 -14.76
C GLU A 313 -14.17 -13.01 -14.13
N TRP A 314 -15.39 -12.51 -13.92
CA TRP A 314 -15.58 -11.24 -13.21
C TRP A 314 -15.10 -11.30 -11.77
N LEU A 315 -15.38 -12.38 -11.05
CA LEU A 315 -14.92 -12.58 -9.68
C LEU A 315 -13.40 -12.68 -9.61
N GLU A 316 -12.75 -13.31 -10.59
CA GLU A 316 -11.29 -13.34 -10.72
C GLU A 316 -10.70 -11.93 -10.89
N LEU A 317 -11.32 -11.08 -11.71
CA LEU A 317 -10.88 -9.69 -11.89
C LEU A 317 -10.97 -8.86 -10.60
N LEU A 318 -11.91 -9.17 -9.70
CA LEU A 318 -12.05 -8.48 -8.41
C LEU A 318 -11.02 -8.90 -7.36
N GLN A 319 -10.13 -9.86 -7.66
CA GLN A 319 -9.06 -10.33 -6.76
C GLN A 319 -7.75 -9.52 -6.87
N ILE A 320 -7.70 -8.46 -7.70
CA ILE A 320 -6.47 -7.67 -7.85
C ILE A 320 -6.19 -6.78 -6.62
N ASP A 321 -4.91 -6.62 -6.28
CA ASP A 321 -4.47 -5.83 -5.12
C ASP A 321 -4.32 -4.32 -5.42
N ASN A 322 -5.26 -3.74 -6.17
CA ASN A 322 -5.22 -2.32 -6.53
C ASN A 322 -6.58 -1.65 -6.30
N PRO A 323 -6.73 -0.90 -5.18
CA PRO A 323 -8.01 -0.28 -4.82
C PRO A 323 -8.57 0.68 -5.86
N THR A 324 -7.70 1.43 -6.56
CA THR A 324 -8.13 2.38 -7.60
C THR A 324 -8.63 1.65 -8.83
N ALA A 325 -7.91 0.62 -9.30
CA ALA A 325 -8.35 -0.22 -10.40
C ALA A 325 -9.65 -0.99 -10.07
N LEU A 326 -9.78 -1.48 -8.84
CA LEU A 326 -11.00 -2.13 -8.35
C LEU A 326 -12.22 -1.20 -8.36
N GLY A 327 -12.03 0.11 -8.14
CA GLY A 327 -13.11 1.09 -8.31
C GLY A 327 -13.69 1.06 -9.73
N PHE A 328 -12.84 1.10 -10.76
CA PHE A 328 -13.30 1.01 -12.15
C PHE A 328 -13.93 -0.35 -12.49
N LEU A 329 -13.36 -1.44 -11.96
CA LEU A 329 -13.90 -2.78 -12.13
C LEU A 329 -15.28 -2.96 -11.50
N CYS A 330 -15.49 -2.43 -10.29
CA CYS A 330 -16.79 -2.45 -9.61
C CYS A 330 -17.87 -1.69 -10.40
N GLU A 331 -17.52 -0.60 -11.06
CA GLU A 331 -18.47 0.11 -11.94
C GLU A 331 -18.75 -0.67 -13.23
N ALA A 332 -17.72 -1.30 -13.83
CA ALA A 332 -17.89 -2.13 -15.01
C ALA A 332 -18.75 -3.37 -14.73
N ILE A 333 -18.51 -4.07 -13.63
CA ILE A 333 -19.27 -5.27 -13.26
C ILE A 333 -20.74 -4.93 -12.95
N LYS A 334 -21.03 -3.80 -12.29
CA LYS A 334 -22.42 -3.33 -12.07
C LYS A 334 -23.18 -3.13 -13.37
N LYS A 335 -22.50 -2.65 -14.42
CA LYS A 335 -23.10 -2.42 -15.75
C LYS A 335 -23.39 -3.72 -16.51
N HIS A 336 -22.58 -4.75 -16.32
CA HIS A 336 -22.61 -5.96 -17.15
C HIS A 336 -23.11 -7.22 -16.44
N VAL A 337 -23.18 -7.22 -15.11
CA VAL A 337 -23.59 -8.38 -14.30
C VAL A 337 -24.75 -7.99 -13.41
N THR A 338 -25.88 -8.66 -13.59
CA THR A 338 -27.02 -8.53 -12.69
C THR A 338 -26.77 -9.33 -11.41
N PRO A 339 -27.16 -8.83 -10.22
CA PRO A 339 -27.00 -9.54 -8.95
C PRO A 339 -27.58 -10.95 -8.94
N ALA A 340 -28.64 -11.21 -9.74
CA ALA A 340 -29.29 -12.51 -9.88
C ALA A 340 -28.37 -13.63 -10.39
N ARG A 341 -27.25 -13.29 -11.05
CA ARG A 341 -26.29 -14.27 -11.57
C ARG A 341 -25.35 -14.83 -10.51
N LEU A 342 -25.32 -14.24 -9.32
CA LEU A 342 -24.51 -14.69 -8.19
C LEU A 342 -25.38 -15.39 -7.15
N THR A 343 -24.80 -16.31 -6.40
CA THR A 343 -25.41 -16.87 -5.19
C THR A 343 -25.35 -15.87 -4.03
N LEU A 344 -26.13 -16.11 -2.96
CA LEU A 344 -26.06 -15.28 -1.76
C LEU A 344 -24.68 -15.36 -1.12
N GLU A 345 -24.11 -16.56 -1.06
CA GLU A 345 -22.80 -16.85 -0.51
C GLU A 345 -21.71 -16.07 -1.24
N GLN A 346 -21.72 -16.06 -2.58
CA GLN A 346 -20.76 -15.26 -3.36
C GLN A 346 -20.87 -13.76 -3.09
N CYS A 347 -22.09 -13.22 -2.95
CA CYS A 347 -22.27 -11.80 -2.61
C CYS A 347 -21.77 -11.47 -1.20
N VAL A 348 -22.00 -12.37 -0.24
CA VAL A 348 -21.47 -12.25 1.13
C VAL A 348 -19.94 -12.32 1.13
N ASP A 349 -19.33 -13.22 0.37
CA ASP A 349 -17.87 -13.32 0.26
C ASP A 349 -17.27 -12.04 -0.30
N LEU A 350 -17.89 -11.44 -1.32
CA LEU A 350 -17.52 -10.11 -1.83
C LEU A 350 -17.67 -9.02 -0.76
N ALA A 351 -18.77 -9.03 0.00
CA ALA A 351 -19.03 -8.07 1.07
C ALA A 351 -18.00 -8.14 2.22
N CYS A 352 -17.37 -9.30 2.40
CA CYS A 352 -16.29 -9.52 3.37
C CYS A 352 -14.89 -9.11 2.87
N SER A 353 -14.79 -8.60 1.63
CA SER A 353 -13.56 -8.05 1.08
C SER A 353 -12.97 -6.94 1.98
N PRO A 354 -11.64 -6.83 2.09
CA PRO A 354 -11.02 -5.72 2.81
C PRO A 354 -11.04 -4.42 1.98
N ILE A 355 -11.33 -4.51 0.67
CA ILE A 355 -11.33 -3.38 -0.24
C ILE A 355 -12.74 -2.81 -0.35
N ALA A 356 -12.92 -1.56 0.09
CA ALA A 356 -14.24 -0.95 0.27
C ALA A 356 -15.15 -1.01 -0.97
N PRO A 357 -14.71 -0.64 -2.20
CA PRO A 357 -15.56 -0.74 -3.39
C PRO A 357 -16.11 -2.15 -3.67
N VAL A 358 -15.33 -3.20 -3.36
CA VAL A 358 -15.75 -4.60 -3.57
C VAL A 358 -16.71 -5.03 -2.46
N ALA A 359 -16.42 -4.63 -1.22
CA ALA A 359 -17.27 -4.91 -0.07
C ALA A 359 -18.66 -4.26 -0.20
N GLU A 360 -18.71 -3.01 -0.64
CA GLU A 360 -19.95 -2.27 -0.86
C GLU A 360 -20.77 -2.90 -1.99
N LEU A 361 -20.14 -3.25 -3.12
CA LEU A 361 -20.78 -3.98 -4.22
C LEU A 361 -21.41 -5.31 -3.74
N GLY A 362 -20.62 -6.12 -3.02
CA GLY A 362 -21.06 -7.40 -2.51
C GLY A 362 -22.26 -7.28 -1.57
N LEU A 363 -22.25 -6.27 -0.69
CA LEU A 363 -23.32 -6.01 0.25
C LEU A 363 -24.61 -5.58 -0.46
N ASP A 364 -24.52 -4.61 -1.39
CA ASP A 364 -25.67 -4.14 -2.17
C ASP A 364 -26.34 -5.30 -2.90
N TRP A 365 -25.54 -6.21 -3.47
CA TRP A 365 -26.04 -7.38 -4.15
C TRP A 365 -26.61 -8.44 -3.21
N ALA A 366 -26.02 -8.65 -2.03
CA ALA A 366 -26.54 -9.55 -1.02
C ALA A 366 -27.92 -9.06 -0.51
N MET A 367 -28.08 -7.76 -0.28
CA MET A 367 -29.33 -7.12 0.15
C MET A 367 -30.47 -7.29 -0.85
N SER A 368 -30.18 -7.43 -2.14
CA SER A 368 -31.18 -7.66 -3.19
C SER A 368 -31.75 -9.09 -3.21
N LYS A 369 -31.18 -10.02 -2.44
CA LYS A 369 -31.54 -11.44 -2.45
C LYS A 369 -32.56 -11.79 -1.38
N LYS A 370 -33.35 -12.82 -1.66
CA LYS A 370 -34.25 -13.42 -0.65
C LYS A 370 -33.42 -14.15 0.40
N THR A 371 -33.64 -13.81 1.66
CA THR A 371 -32.96 -14.39 2.83
C THR A 371 -33.91 -15.30 3.60
N ALA A 372 -34.50 -16.30 2.91
CA ALA A 372 -35.46 -17.23 3.51
C ALA A 372 -34.78 -18.53 3.95
N GLY A 373 -35.10 -18.98 5.16
CA GLY A 373 -34.61 -20.25 5.70
C GLY A 373 -33.21 -20.17 6.29
N ILE A 374 -32.81 -21.27 6.94
CA ILE A 374 -31.68 -21.25 7.86
C ILE A 374 -30.32 -21.09 7.18
N LYS A 375 -30.14 -21.71 6.01
CA LYS A 375 -28.88 -21.62 5.24
C LYS A 375 -28.58 -20.18 4.83
N SER A 376 -29.61 -19.42 4.44
CA SER A 376 -29.45 -18.02 4.08
C SER A 376 -29.10 -17.16 5.29
N ILE A 377 -29.65 -17.45 6.47
CA ILE A 377 -29.29 -16.78 7.72
C ILE A 377 -27.81 -17.06 8.06
N GLU A 378 -27.40 -18.33 8.04
CA GLU A 378 -26.01 -18.74 8.28
C GLU A 378 -25.04 -18.09 7.29
N ALA A 379 -25.44 -17.95 6.03
CA ALA A 379 -24.64 -17.24 5.03
C ALA A 379 -24.45 -15.76 5.41
N ILE A 380 -25.53 -15.00 5.68
CA ILE A 380 -25.42 -13.56 5.97
C ILE A 380 -24.76 -13.27 7.31
N LEU A 381 -24.78 -14.19 8.28
CA LEU A 381 -24.07 -14.02 9.56
C LEU A 381 -22.55 -13.84 9.37
N LYS A 382 -21.97 -14.39 8.29
CA LYS A 382 -20.55 -14.16 7.97
C LYS A 382 -20.22 -12.67 7.79
N LEU A 383 -21.19 -11.82 7.45
CA LEU A 383 -21.00 -10.37 7.33
C LEU A 383 -20.60 -9.70 8.64
N ALA A 384 -20.81 -10.35 9.79
CA ALA A 384 -20.25 -9.93 11.06
C ALA A 384 -18.72 -9.81 11.04
N THR A 385 -18.06 -10.50 10.10
CA THR A 385 -16.61 -10.49 9.91
C THR A 385 -16.14 -9.51 8.83
N ALA A 386 -17.03 -8.74 8.21
CA ALA A 386 -16.71 -7.83 7.13
C ALA A 386 -15.63 -6.82 7.52
N ARG A 387 -14.58 -6.69 6.71
CA ARG A 387 -13.39 -5.92 7.06
C ARG A 387 -13.52 -4.43 6.75
N ALA A 388 -14.21 -4.08 5.67
CA ALA A 388 -14.47 -2.70 5.29
C ALA A 388 -15.47 -2.04 6.27
N PRO A 389 -15.10 -0.97 7.02
CA PRO A 389 -15.94 -0.42 8.08
C PRO A 389 -17.34 0.03 7.64
N ARG A 390 -17.42 0.74 6.50
CA ARG A 390 -18.71 1.22 5.96
C ARG A 390 -19.65 0.08 5.58
N ALA A 391 -19.12 -0.91 4.85
CA ALA A 391 -19.89 -2.09 4.49
C ALA A 391 -20.29 -2.90 5.74
N ARG A 392 -19.39 -3.07 6.71
CA ARG A 392 -19.69 -3.80 7.95
C ARG A 392 -20.82 -3.15 8.74
N GLU A 393 -20.81 -1.83 8.91
CA GLU A 393 -21.86 -1.13 9.67
C GLU A 393 -23.23 -1.29 8.99
N ALA A 394 -23.30 -1.11 7.66
CA ALA A 394 -24.53 -1.31 6.91
C ALA A 394 -24.98 -2.77 6.92
N ALA A 395 -24.05 -3.71 6.84
CA ALA A 395 -24.33 -5.14 6.90
C ALA A 395 -24.86 -5.57 8.26
N ALA A 396 -24.29 -5.07 9.37
CA ALA A 396 -24.77 -5.37 10.71
C ALA A 396 -26.25 -4.98 10.89
N LYS A 397 -26.61 -3.77 10.46
CA LYS A 397 -28.00 -3.27 10.49
C LYS A 397 -28.93 -4.17 9.68
N TRP A 398 -28.50 -4.60 8.50
CA TRP A 398 -29.29 -5.46 7.62
C TRP A 398 -29.46 -6.89 8.16
N VAL A 399 -28.38 -7.49 8.66
CA VAL A 399 -28.42 -8.83 9.28
C VAL A 399 -29.37 -8.82 10.47
N VAL A 400 -29.27 -7.81 11.35
CA VAL A 400 -30.17 -7.65 12.50
C VAL A 400 -31.63 -7.46 12.06
N SER A 401 -31.88 -6.61 11.06
CA SER A 401 -33.23 -6.44 10.49
C SER A 401 -33.79 -7.77 9.96
N THR A 402 -32.96 -8.54 9.27
CA THR A 402 -33.34 -9.86 8.74
C THR A 402 -33.67 -10.85 9.86
N LEU A 403 -32.82 -10.96 10.88
CA LEU A 403 -33.06 -11.82 12.05
C LEU A 403 -34.34 -11.44 12.81
N SER A 404 -34.65 -10.14 12.89
CA SER A 404 -35.85 -9.66 13.59
C SER A 404 -37.16 -10.09 12.93
N THR A 405 -37.15 -10.44 11.64
CA THR A 405 -38.35 -10.84 10.89
C THR A 405 -38.36 -12.32 10.50
N ALA A 406 -37.20 -12.98 10.48
CA ALA A 406 -37.07 -14.38 10.11
C ALA A 406 -37.60 -15.31 11.22
N LYS A 407 -38.47 -16.25 10.87
CA LYS A 407 -39.03 -17.25 11.82
C LYS A 407 -37.99 -18.27 12.25
N GLU A 408 -37.02 -18.54 11.39
CA GLU A 408 -35.93 -19.49 11.57
C GLU A 408 -34.73 -18.91 12.33
N ALA A 409 -34.80 -17.65 12.76
CA ALA A 409 -33.76 -17.04 13.58
C ALA A 409 -33.67 -17.74 14.95
N ARG A 410 -32.46 -18.15 15.32
CA ARG A 410 -32.14 -18.87 16.57
C ARG A 410 -31.31 -18.00 17.49
N MET A 411 -31.28 -18.37 18.77
CA MET A 411 -30.54 -17.65 19.82
C MET A 411 -29.04 -17.65 19.56
N THR A 412 -28.54 -18.76 18.99
CA THR A 412 -27.14 -18.90 18.59
C THR A 412 -26.73 -17.85 17.55
N HIS A 413 -27.62 -17.46 16.63
CA HIS A 413 -27.32 -16.43 15.63
C HIS A 413 -27.11 -15.06 16.28
N VAL A 414 -27.94 -14.70 17.28
CA VAL A 414 -27.79 -13.43 18.00
C VAL A 414 -26.54 -13.47 18.88
N ARG A 415 -26.29 -14.61 19.53
CA ARG A 415 -25.05 -14.84 20.31
C ARG A 415 -23.81 -14.60 19.46
N ASP A 416 -23.74 -15.18 18.27
CA ASP A 416 -22.59 -15.04 17.36
C ASP A 416 -22.32 -13.57 16.99
N LEU A 417 -23.37 -12.76 16.83
CA LEU A 417 -23.24 -11.33 16.58
C LEU A 417 -22.82 -10.53 17.81
N VAL A 418 -23.26 -10.91 19.00
CA VAL A 418 -22.84 -10.29 20.26
C VAL A 418 -21.40 -10.67 20.61
N ASP A 419 -20.93 -11.86 20.21
CA ASP A 419 -19.54 -12.28 20.36
C ASP A 419 -18.66 -11.85 19.16
N ALA A 420 -19.20 -11.06 18.24
CA ALA A 420 -18.43 -10.57 17.09
C ALA A 420 -17.28 -9.65 17.52
N ARG A 421 -16.19 -9.71 16.76
CA ARG A 421 -14.97 -8.90 17.00
C ARG A 421 -15.24 -7.39 17.01
N TYR A 422 -16.17 -6.92 16.18
CA TYR A 422 -16.36 -5.51 15.91
C TYR A 422 -17.51 -4.92 16.73
N GLU A 423 -17.25 -3.78 17.39
CA GLU A 423 -18.21 -3.10 18.28
C GLU A 423 -19.47 -2.62 17.56
N ASP A 424 -19.35 -2.20 16.29
CA ASP A 424 -20.50 -1.81 15.47
C ASP A 424 -21.48 -2.97 15.24
N VAL A 425 -20.98 -4.19 15.01
CA VAL A 425 -21.81 -5.40 14.89
C VAL A 425 -22.48 -5.73 16.23
N ARG A 426 -21.70 -5.74 17.32
CA ARG A 426 -22.23 -6.05 18.66
C ARG A 426 -23.30 -5.05 19.07
N ARG A 427 -23.11 -3.76 18.80
CA ARG A 427 -24.09 -2.71 19.11
C ARG A 427 -25.45 -2.98 18.47
N GLU A 428 -25.48 -3.32 17.18
CA GLU A 428 -26.75 -3.65 16.50
C GLU A 428 -27.36 -4.94 17.05
N ALA A 429 -26.53 -5.94 17.38
CA ALA A 429 -26.97 -7.20 17.96
C ALA A 429 -27.60 -7.04 19.35
N LEU A 430 -27.00 -6.21 20.21
CA LEU A 430 -27.52 -5.89 21.54
C LEU A 430 -28.86 -5.15 21.46
N GLN A 431 -29.04 -4.26 20.48
CA GLN A 431 -30.33 -3.62 20.24
C GLN A 431 -31.41 -4.61 19.80
N LEU A 432 -31.07 -5.58 18.94
CA LEU A 432 -31.99 -6.66 18.56
C LEU A 432 -32.39 -7.48 19.78
N PHE A 433 -31.39 -7.88 20.57
CA PHE A 433 -31.57 -8.68 21.77
C PHE A 433 -32.50 -8.01 22.79
N GLU A 434 -32.40 -6.69 22.97
CA GLU A 434 -33.26 -5.94 23.91
C GLU A 434 -34.70 -5.76 23.39
N ARG A 435 -34.89 -5.62 22.08
CA ARG A 435 -36.18 -5.29 21.47
C ARG A 435 -37.06 -6.50 21.19
N ASP A 436 -36.46 -7.62 20.79
CA ASP A 436 -37.21 -8.79 20.33
C ASP A 436 -37.48 -9.75 21.49
N VAL A 437 -38.77 -9.96 21.79
CA VAL A 437 -39.24 -10.80 22.91
C VAL A 437 -38.69 -12.23 22.82
N ARG A 438 -38.47 -12.74 21.61
CA ARG A 438 -37.91 -14.08 21.42
C ARG A 438 -36.58 -14.19 22.15
N PHE A 439 -35.67 -13.24 21.91
CA PHE A 439 -34.31 -13.24 22.44
C PHE A 439 -34.20 -12.65 23.85
N LYS A 440 -34.99 -11.62 24.13
CA LYS A 440 -34.96 -10.86 25.38
C LYS A 440 -35.23 -11.72 26.61
N ASP A 441 -36.08 -12.74 26.52
CA ASP A 441 -36.50 -13.54 27.67
C ASP A 441 -35.79 -14.90 27.79
N ASP A 442 -34.78 -15.15 26.95
CA ASP A 442 -34.01 -16.39 26.95
C ASP A 442 -32.89 -16.39 28.02
N PRO A 443 -32.96 -17.24 29.06
CA PRO A 443 -31.96 -17.26 30.12
C PRO A 443 -30.56 -17.71 29.66
N ALA A 444 -30.49 -18.59 28.66
CA ALA A 444 -29.21 -19.12 28.17
C ALA A 444 -28.42 -18.04 27.44
N LEU A 445 -29.11 -17.18 26.68
CA LEU A 445 -28.48 -16.06 25.99
C LEU A 445 -27.98 -15.00 26.98
N TRP A 446 -28.75 -14.68 28.03
CA TRP A 446 -28.28 -13.83 29.14
C TRP A 446 -27.05 -14.40 29.85
N SER A 447 -27.03 -15.71 30.11
CA SER A 447 -25.87 -16.37 30.71
C SER A 447 -24.65 -16.28 29.80
N ALA A 448 -24.82 -16.41 28.47
CA ALA A 448 -23.72 -16.32 27.52
C ALA A 448 -23.08 -14.91 27.52
N LEU A 449 -23.87 -13.84 27.71
CA LEU A 449 -23.33 -12.48 27.82
C LEU A 449 -22.34 -12.32 28.98
N ALA A 450 -22.53 -13.08 30.06
CA ALA A 450 -21.65 -13.04 31.22
C ALA A 450 -20.23 -13.59 30.94
N GLU A 451 -20.08 -14.36 29.86
CA GLU A 451 -18.81 -14.94 29.41
C GLU A 451 -18.09 -14.02 28.40
N SER A 452 -18.76 -12.97 27.92
CA SER A 452 -18.22 -12.12 26.85
C SER A 452 -17.03 -11.27 27.31
N PRO A 453 -15.91 -11.27 26.56
CA PRO A 453 -14.73 -10.47 26.90
C PRO A 453 -14.90 -8.98 26.58
N TYR A 454 -15.99 -8.58 25.91
CA TYR A 454 -16.18 -7.23 25.40
C TYR A 454 -16.84 -6.29 26.41
N ASP A 455 -16.24 -5.10 26.58
CA ASP A 455 -16.66 -4.10 27.58
C ASP A 455 -18.08 -3.58 27.35
N ASP A 456 -18.47 -3.36 26.08
CA ASP A 456 -19.81 -2.91 25.68
C ASP A 456 -20.89 -3.95 25.98
N VAL A 457 -20.59 -5.23 25.79
CA VAL A 457 -21.51 -6.33 26.13
C VAL A 457 -21.69 -6.42 27.64
N ARG A 458 -20.60 -6.33 28.42
CA ARG A 458 -20.69 -6.30 29.89
C ARG A 458 -21.44 -5.07 30.39
N ALA A 459 -21.24 -3.91 29.76
CA ALA A 459 -21.97 -2.69 30.10
C ALA A 459 -23.49 -2.86 29.89
N PHE A 460 -23.87 -3.49 28.78
CA PHE A 460 -25.25 -3.81 28.46
C PHE A 460 -25.84 -4.80 29.48
N LEU A 461 -25.12 -5.88 29.81
CA LEU A 461 -25.54 -6.86 30.81
C LEU A 461 -25.73 -6.20 32.19
N LEU A 462 -24.77 -5.38 32.62
CA LEU A 462 -24.83 -4.66 33.89
C LEU A 462 -26.06 -3.76 33.99
N ALA A 463 -26.48 -3.11 32.89
CA ALA A 463 -27.66 -2.25 32.87
C ALA A 463 -28.97 -3.03 33.13
N HIS A 464 -28.99 -4.34 32.84
CA HIS A 464 -30.17 -5.20 32.97
C HIS A 464 -30.10 -6.16 34.17
N LEU A 465 -28.97 -6.19 34.87
CA LEU A 465 -28.64 -7.22 35.86
C LEU A 465 -29.66 -7.34 37.00
N VAL A 466 -30.17 -6.22 37.51
CA VAL A 466 -31.20 -6.20 38.56
C VAL A 466 -32.51 -6.86 38.09
N GLN A 467 -32.92 -6.61 36.85
CA GLN A 467 -34.14 -7.19 36.29
C GLN A 467 -34.01 -8.68 35.99
N ARG A 468 -32.77 -9.16 35.79
CA ARG A 468 -32.46 -10.51 35.33
C ARG A 468 -31.76 -11.38 36.38
N GLU A 469 -31.65 -10.89 37.61
CA GLU A 469 -31.01 -11.56 38.73
C GLU A 469 -31.50 -13.01 38.94
N LYS A 470 -32.82 -13.22 38.88
CA LYS A 470 -33.41 -14.56 39.04
C LYS A 470 -32.95 -15.55 37.97
N ALA A 471 -32.58 -15.08 36.78
CA ALA A 471 -32.16 -15.93 35.67
C ALA A 471 -30.65 -16.27 35.71
N LEU A 472 -29.82 -15.44 36.35
CA LEU A 472 -28.36 -15.56 36.30
C LEU A 472 -27.74 -16.28 37.51
N GLY A 473 -28.46 -16.32 38.65
CA GLY A 473 -28.01 -16.97 39.88
C GLY A 473 -26.87 -16.22 40.61
N PRO A 474 -26.73 -16.38 41.94
CA PRO A 474 -25.84 -15.52 42.75
C PRO A 474 -24.37 -15.50 42.32
N ALA A 475 -23.81 -16.67 41.98
CA ALA A 475 -22.40 -16.79 41.60
C ALA A 475 -22.06 -16.07 40.28
N THR A 476 -23.00 -16.03 39.33
CA THR A 476 -22.81 -15.32 38.06
C THR A 476 -22.87 -13.81 38.27
N LEU A 477 -23.78 -13.34 39.12
CA LEU A 477 -23.89 -11.91 39.48
C LEU A 477 -22.61 -11.43 40.15
N GLU A 478 -22.10 -12.20 41.11
CA GLU A 478 -20.81 -11.93 41.77
C GLU A 478 -19.67 -11.82 40.73
N ARG A 479 -19.59 -12.74 39.78
CA ARG A 479 -18.57 -12.73 38.71
C ARG A 479 -18.68 -11.50 37.81
N ILE A 480 -19.89 -11.12 37.39
CA ILE A 480 -20.11 -9.95 36.53
C ILE A 480 -19.71 -8.66 37.28
N TRP A 481 -20.07 -8.53 38.55
CA TRP A 481 -19.67 -7.42 39.38
C TRP A 481 -18.15 -7.37 39.60
N ALA A 482 -17.53 -8.50 39.93
CA ALA A 482 -16.10 -8.60 40.12
C ALA A 482 -15.32 -8.19 38.85
N THR A 483 -15.67 -8.76 37.70
CA THR A 483 -15.02 -8.43 36.41
C THR A 483 -15.24 -6.96 36.02
N THR A 484 -16.40 -6.38 36.33
CA THR A 484 -16.68 -4.95 36.11
C THR A 484 -15.83 -4.05 37.00
N ILE A 485 -15.71 -4.37 38.30
CA ILE A 485 -14.93 -3.59 39.27
C ILE A 485 -13.43 -3.65 38.95
N LEU A 486 -12.94 -4.85 38.63
CA LEU A 486 -11.54 -5.12 38.37
C LEU A 486 -11.07 -4.70 36.97
N ALA A 487 -11.98 -4.32 36.06
CA ALA A 487 -11.62 -3.84 34.73
C ALA A 487 -10.67 -2.62 34.80
N VAL A 488 -9.53 -2.71 34.10
CA VAL A 488 -8.46 -1.70 34.13
C VAL A 488 -8.77 -0.49 33.22
N HIS A 489 -9.51 -0.74 32.13
CA HIS A 489 -9.86 0.26 31.11
C HIS A 489 -11.03 1.17 31.53
N ARG A 490 -11.24 2.27 30.80
CA ARG A 490 -12.15 3.38 31.16
C ARG A 490 -13.58 2.86 31.41
N GLY A 491 -14.10 3.04 32.64
CA GLY A 491 -15.42 2.54 33.03
C GLY A 491 -16.00 3.13 34.32
N SER A 492 -15.67 4.38 34.69
CA SER A 492 -16.08 4.97 35.97
C SER A 492 -17.61 4.99 36.18
N LYS A 493 -18.40 5.03 35.11
CA LYS A 493 -19.86 4.92 35.18
C LYS A 493 -20.30 3.49 35.49
N GLN A 494 -19.80 2.50 34.75
CA GLN A 494 -20.14 1.08 34.95
C GLN A 494 -19.71 0.60 36.34
N LYS A 495 -18.49 0.93 36.78
CA LYS A 495 -18.03 0.60 38.15
C LYS A 495 -18.93 1.20 39.21
N ARG A 496 -19.37 2.46 39.06
CA ARG A 496 -20.34 3.09 39.97
C ARG A 496 -21.67 2.35 39.98
N THR A 497 -22.18 1.96 38.82
CA THR A 497 -23.40 1.16 38.70
C THR A 497 -23.26 -0.19 39.41
N ALA A 498 -22.15 -0.91 39.18
CA ALA A 498 -21.88 -2.18 39.84
C ALA A 498 -21.79 -2.04 41.37
N LEU A 499 -21.05 -1.06 41.88
CA LEU A 499 -20.96 -0.78 43.32
C LEU A 499 -22.33 -0.47 43.94
N GLY A 500 -23.17 0.28 43.22
CA GLY A 500 -24.55 0.55 43.63
C GLY A 500 -25.40 -0.72 43.70
N GLN A 501 -25.33 -1.57 42.67
CA GLN A 501 -26.06 -2.85 42.62
C GLN A 501 -25.61 -3.81 43.73
N ILE A 502 -24.31 -3.90 44.00
CA ILE A 502 -23.77 -4.71 45.10
C ILE A 502 -24.32 -4.21 46.45
N ALA A 503 -24.28 -2.90 46.71
CA ALA A 503 -24.80 -2.35 47.95
C ALA A 503 -26.30 -2.66 48.13
N SER A 504 -27.10 -2.50 47.07
CA SER A 504 -28.53 -2.88 47.09
C SER A 504 -28.72 -4.37 47.36
N ARG A 505 -27.97 -5.24 46.68
CA ARG A 505 -28.04 -6.70 46.87
C ARG A 505 -27.72 -7.10 48.30
N ILE A 506 -26.70 -6.52 48.90
CA ILE A 506 -26.31 -6.80 50.29
C ILE A 506 -27.44 -6.43 51.27
N VAL A 507 -28.12 -5.30 51.03
CA VAL A 507 -29.26 -4.86 51.87
C VAL A 507 -30.45 -5.81 51.74
N GLU A 508 -30.77 -6.22 50.51
CA GLU A 508 -31.88 -7.14 50.21
C GLU A 508 -31.58 -8.60 50.64
N HIS A 509 -30.31 -9.01 50.59
CA HIS A 509 -29.84 -10.37 50.88
C HIS A 509 -28.64 -10.35 51.84
N PRO A 510 -28.86 -10.10 53.15
CA PRO A 510 -27.78 -9.98 54.13
C PRO A 510 -26.91 -11.23 54.28
N ASN A 511 -27.44 -12.41 53.93
CA ASN A 511 -26.71 -13.68 53.92
C ASN A 511 -25.62 -13.75 52.82
N GLU A 512 -25.70 -12.92 51.79
CA GLU A 512 -24.69 -12.82 50.72
C GLU A 512 -23.64 -11.73 50.97
N ALA A 513 -23.71 -11.07 52.14
CA ALA A 513 -22.88 -9.90 52.44
C ALA A 513 -21.38 -10.18 52.44
N GLU A 514 -20.95 -11.32 52.97
CA GLU A 514 -19.53 -11.61 53.21
C GLU A 514 -18.67 -11.58 51.92
N PRO A 515 -19.02 -12.30 50.83
CA PRO A 515 -18.28 -12.20 49.56
C PRO A 515 -18.42 -10.83 48.89
N LEU A 516 -19.60 -10.22 48.94
CA LEU A 516 -19.90 -8.95 48.26
C LEU A 516 -19.22 -7.73 48.90
N VAL A 517 -19.09 -7.70 50.23
CA VAL A 517 -18.29 -6.68 50.95
C VAL A 517 -16.81 -6.78 50.55
N GLY A 518 -16.31 -7.99 50.27
CA GLY A 518 -14.97 -8.21 49.71
C GLY A 518 -14.77 -7.47 48.38
N LEU A 519 -15.77 -7.53 47.47
CA LEU A 519 -15.74 -6.80 46.20
C LEU A 519 -15.71 -5.27 46.38
N LEU A 520 -16.53 -4.75 47.30
CA LEU A 520 -16.50 -3.32 47.65
C LEU A 520 -15.12 -2.89 48.19
N GLY A 521 -14.45 -3.76 48.93
CA GLY A 521 -13.10 -3.54 49.45
C GLY A 521 -12.04 -3.32 48.39
N TYR A 522 -12.08 -4.07 47.28
CA TYR A 522 -11.16 -3.85 46.16
C TYR A 522 -11.32 -2.44 45.57
N ALA A 523 -12.56 -1.97 45.40
CA ALA A 523 -12.83 -0.64 44.87
C ALA A 523 -12.49 0.49 45.87
N LEU A 524 -12.70 0.25 47.17
CA LEU A 524 -12.32 1.19 48.23
C LEU A 524 -10.80 1.41 48.29
N ARG A 525 -10.03 0.33 48.09
CA ARG A 525 -8.57 0.38 48.03
C ARG A 525 -8.03 0.82 46.67
N SER A 526 -8.90 1.23 45.74
CA SER A 526 -8.48 1.77 44.45
C SER A 526 -7.65 3.04 44.62
N VAL A 527 -6.55 3.10 43.87
CA VAL A 527 -5.70 4.31 43.77
C VAL A 527 -6.43 5.46 43.06
N ARG A 528 -7.52 5.18 42.35
CA ARG A 528 -8.32 6.18 41.62
C ARG A 528 -9.36 6.82 42.55
N PRO A 529 -9.28 8.13 42.86
CA PRO A 529 -10.20 8.78 43.80
C PRO A 529 -11.69 8.68 43.45
N PRO A 530 -12.13 8.73 42.18
CA PRO A 530 -13.54 8.54 41.84
C PRO A 530 -14.09 7.15 42.20
N GLU A 531 -13.29 6.10 42.01
CA GLU A 531 -13.68 4.72 42.33
C GLU A 531 -13.78 4.52 43.85
N ARG A 532 -12.77 5.00 44.59
CA ARG A 532 -12.76 4.98 46.06
C ARG A 532 -13.95 5.70 46.67
N ARG A 533 -14.26 6.92 46.20
CA ARG A 533 -15.42 7.69 46.69
C ARG A 533 -16.74 6.98 46.43
N ALA A 534 -16.89 6.36 45.27
CA ALA A 534 -18.08 5.57 44.95
C ALA A 534 -18.21 4.33 45.84
N ALA A 535 -17.11 3.63 46.09
CA ALA A 535 -17.09 2.46 46.95
C ALA A 535 -17.42 2.84 48.40
N LEU A 536 -16.83 3.92 48.92
CA LEU A 536 -17.16 4.44 50.24
C LEU A 536 -18.64 4.78 50.36
N ALA A 537 -19.20 5.50 49.39
CA ALA A 537 -20.63 5.82 49.38
C ALA A 537 -21.53 4.58 49.34
N ALA A 538 -21.14 3.55 48.57
CA ALA A 538 -21.87 2.28 48.48
C ALA A 538 -21.82 1.51 49.81
N VAL A 539 -20.63 1.35 50.41
CA VAL A 539 -20.45 0.68 51.71
C VAL A 539 -21.20 1.41 52.81
N SER A 540 -21.05 2.74 52.92
CA SER A 540 -21.74 3.52 53.95
C SER A 540 -23.26 3.38 53.82
N ARG A 541 -23.81 3.49 52.61
CA ARG A 541 -25.25 3.33 52.39
C ARG A 541 -25.76 1.95 52.84
N ALA A 542 -25.08 0.88 52.44
CA ALA A 542 -25.44 -0.47 52.85
C ALA A 542 -25.37 -0.63 54.38
N ALA A 543 -24.31 -0.13 55.01
CA ALA A 543 -24.09 -0.23 56.45
C ALA A 543 -25.16 0.49 57.29
N PHE A 544 -25.67 1.63 56.81
CA PHE A 544 -26.76 2.36 57.46
C PHE A 544 -28.13 1.70 57.26
N GLN A 545 -28.36 1.07 56.11
CA GLN A 545 -29.65 0.43 55.79
C GLN A 545 -29.79 -0.98 56.39
N ALA A 546 -28.69 -1.69 56.62
CA ALA A 546 -28.69 -3.03 57.20
C ALA A 546 -27.63 -3.16 58.31
N PRO A 547 -27.97 -2.85 59.58
CA PRO A 547 -27.04 -2.89 60.71
C PRO A 547 -26.36 -4.26 60.95
N ALA A 548 -26.99 -5.36 60.53
CA ALA A 548 -26.41 -6.70 60.59
C ALA A 548 -25.08 -6.83 59.80
N LEU A 549 -24.84 -5.92 58.84
CA LEU A 549 -23.62 -5.90 58.02
C LEU A 549 -22.38 -5.36 58.74
N ARG A 550 -22.57 -4.68 59.89
CA ARG A 550 -21.47 -4.02 60.62
C ARG A 550 -20.33 -4.97 60.96
N SER A 551 -20.66 -6.21 61.37
CA SER A 551 -19.67 -7.24 61.68
C SER A 551 -18.87 -7.66 60.43
N ALA A 552 -19.54 -7.89 59.29
CA ALA A 552 -18.88 -8.25 58.04
C ALA A 552 -17.96 -7.13 57.53
N ILE A 553 -18.42 -5.87 57.62
CA ILE A 553 -17.62 -4.69 57.27
C ILE A 553 -16.39 -4.58 58.17
N GLY A 554 -16.55 -4.70 59.49
CA GLY A 554 -15.42 -4.65 60.43
C GLY A 554 -14.37 -5.74 60.17
N ARG A 555 -14.80 -6.95 59.78
CA ARG A 555 -13.87 -8.05 59.44
C ARG A 555 -13.15 -7.87 58.11
N LYS A 556 -13.84 -7.40 57.06
CA LYS A 556 -13.30 -7.34 55.68
C LYS A 556 -12.68 -5.98 55.32
N LEU A 557 -13.13 -4.92 55.98
CA LEU A 557 -12.72 -3.53 55.77
C LEU A 557 -12.36 -2.87 57.11
N PRO A 558 -11.37 -3.42 57.85
CA PRO A 558 -10.99 -2.90 59.17
C PRO A 558 -10.53 -1.45 59.15
N GLU A 559 -10.13 -0.93 57.99
CA GLU A 559 -9.76 0.48 57.81
C GLU A 559 -10.95 1.46 57.83
N LEU A 560 -12.20 0.98 57.78
CA LEU A 560 -13.40 1.81 57.80
C LEU A 560 -14.05 1.85 59.19
N SER A 561 -13.81 2.94 59.92
CA SER A 561 -14.53 3.25 61.15
C SER A 561 -15.79 4.07 60.84
N LEU A 562 -16.88 3.39 60.46
CA LEU A 562 -18.17 4.04 60.12
C LEU A 562 -19.07 4.29 61.33
N PHE A 563 -18.84 3.60 62.44
CA PHE A 563 -19.65 3.66 63.65
C PHE A 563 -18.73 3.95 64.83
N GLN A 564 -19.14 4.84 65.73
CA GLN A 564 -18.51 4.89 67.05
C GLN A 564 -18.81 3.57 67.75
N GLU A 565 -17.80 2.98 68.41
CA GLU A 565 -18.04 1.86 69.32
C GLU A 565 -19.14 2.30 70.30
N GLU A 566 -20.30 1.64 70.25
CA GLU A 566 -21.26 1.69 71.35
C GLU A 566 -20.52 1.11 72.55
N ARG A 567 -19.93 1.99 73.37
CA ARG A 567 -19.41 1.63 74.68
C ARG A 567 -20.58 1.05 75.46
N ALA A 568 -20.58 -0.28 75.61
CA ALA A 568 -21.42 -1.01 76.53
C ALA A 568 -21.19 -0.53 77.97
#